data_AF-A0A2E1MWM7-F1
#
_entry.id   AF-A0A2E1MWM7-F1
#
_cell.length_a   1.000
_cell.length_b   1.000
_cell.length_c   1.000
_cell.angle_alpha   90.00
_cell.angle_beta   90.00
_cell.angle_gamma   90.00
#
_symmetry.space_group_name_H-M   'P 1'
#
loop_
_entity.id
_entity.type
_entity.pdbx_description
1 polymer ?
#
loop_
_entity_poly.entity_id
_entity_poly.type
_entity_poly.pdbx_seq_one_letter_code
_entity_poly.pdbx_strand_id
1 'polypeptide(L)'
;KKKYNEKFEVIVSMSCLEHINDIEKNFKKLKYLTDKKHLQYHVINFSSHINKKNPFKNLYSEHPKNFRKKYKNNINFLRMSDYEKILKKNRYFYKFKTLSSYKIKKSEIHTYWKKYTINELKVRTALLKISGRY
;
A
#
# COMPACT_ATOMS: atom_id res chain seq x y z
N LYS A 1 -3.06 -22.64 18.98
CA LYS A 1 -2.99 -21.20 18.58
C LYS A 1 -3.00 -20.36 19.85
N LYS A 2 -1.93 -19.60 20.16
CA LYS A 2 -1.93 -18.65 21.30
C LYS A 2 -3.06 -17.64 21.09
N LYS A 3 -4.00 -17.54 22.04
CA LYS A 3 -4.97 -16.45 22.10
C LYS A 3 -4.23 -15.23 22.65
N TYR A 4 -4.09 -14.20 21.82
CA TYR A 4 -3.65 -12.89 22.30
C TYR A 4 -4.84 -12.28 23.05
N ASN A 5 -4.79 -12.29 24.38
CA ASN A 5 -5.79 -11.61 25.20
C ASN A 5 -5.60 -10.08 25.21
N GLU A 6 -4.41 -9.62 24.82
CA GLU A 6 -4.06 -8.21 24.74
C GLU A 6 -4.41 -7.63 23.36
N LYS A 7 -4.90 -6.39 23.36
CA LYS A 7 -5.19 -5.61 22.16
C LYS A 7 -4.10 -4.57 21.96
N PHE A 8 -3.71 -4.34 20.71
CA PHE A 8 -2.74 -3.29 20.39
C PHE A 8 -3.40 -1.92 20.31
N GLU A 9 -2.91 -0.98 21.11
CA GLU A 9 -3.32 0.42 21.06
C GLU A 9 -2.61 1.18 19.94
N VAL A 10 -1.35 0.82 19.64
CA VAL A 10 -0.55 1.44 18.59
C VAL A 10 0.03 0.39 17.67
N ILE A 11 -0.12 0.60 16.35
CA ILE A 11 0.53 -0.21 15.32
C ILE A 11 1.34 0.69 14.40
N VAL A 12 2.61 0.36 14.22
CA VAL A 12 3.48 1.04 13.25
C VAL A 12 4.03 0.01 12.29
N SER A 13 4.01 0.31 10.99
CA SER A 13 4.74 -0.50 10.00
C SER A 13 5.37 0.39 8.95
N MET A 14 6.54 0.00 8.45
CA MET A 14 7.24 0.73 7.40
C MET A 14 7.66 -0.24 6.30
N SER A 15 7.25 0.04 5.07
CA SER A 15 7.53 -0.80 3.90
C SER A 15 7.14 -2.27 4.09
N CYS A 16 5.91 -2.51 4.58
CA CYS A 16 5.37 -3.85 4.81
C CYS A 16 4.10 -4.13 4.00
N LEU A 17 3.18 -3.15 3.94
CA LEU A 17 1.86 -3.37 3.38
C LEU A 17 1.89 -3.63 1.87
N GLU A 18 2.89 -3.13 1.16
CA GLU A 18 3.10 -3.39 -0.26
C GLU A 18 3.46 -4.86 -0.55
N HIS A 19 3.90 -5.63 0.45
CA HIS A 19 4.28 -7.04 0.29
C HIS A 19 3.15 -8.03 0.65
N ILE A 20 2.01 -7.51 1.09
CA ILE A 20 0.85 -8.32 1.47
C ILE A 20 -0.11 -8.39 0.28
N ASN A 21 -0.27 -9.58 -0.31
CA ASN A 21 -1.18 -9.78 -1.45
C ASN A 21 -2.66 -9.66 -1.04
N ASP A 22 -3.06 -10.26 0.09
CA ASP A 22 -4.44 -10.17 0.61
C ASP A 22 -4.53 -9.08 1.69
N ILE A 23 -4.47 -7.83 1.23
CA ILE A 23 -4.45 -6.67 2.14
C ILE A 23 -5.78 -6.50 2.88
N GLU A 24 -6.92 -6.86 2.28
CA GLU A 24 -8.23 -6.75 2.92
C GLU A 24 -8.32 -7.70 4.12
N LYS A 25 -7.92 -8.96 3.96
CA LYS A 25 -7.87 -9.91 5.07
C LYS A 25 -6.88 -9.47 6.15
N ASN A 26 -5.74 -8.90 5.75
CA ASN A 26 -4.77 -8.38 6.71
C ASN A 26 -5.35 -7.24 7.55
N PHE A 27 -6.01 -6.25 6.94
CA PHE A 27 -6.67 -5.19 7.69
C PHE A 27 -7.74 -5.74 8.64
N LYS A 28 -8.59 -6.67 8.19
CA LYS A 28 -9.58 -7.33 9.06
C LYS A 28 -8.93 -8.01 10.26
N LYS A 29 -7.79 -8.68 10.06
CA LYS A 29 -7.01 -9.27 11.15
C LYS A 29 -6.44 -8.21 12.10
N LEU A 30 -5.88 -7.12 11.58
CA LEU A 30 -5.38 -6.01 12.39
C LEU A 30 -6.50 -5.38 13.22
N LYS A 31 -7.69 -5.17 12.65
CA LYS A 31 -8.86 -4.68 13.37
C LYS A 31 -9.29 -5.61 14.51
N TYR A 32 -9.18 -6.92 14.33
CA TYR A 32 -9.45 -7.87 15.40
C TYR A 32 -8.40 -7.80 16.52
N LEU A 33 -7.14 -7.48 16.20
CA LEU A 33 -6.04 -7.43 17.15
C LEU A 33 -5.86 -6.07 17.83
N THR A 34 -6.57 -5.03 17.39
CA THR A 34 -6.41 -3.66 17.90
C THR A 34 -7.50 -3.27 18.88
N ASP A 35 -7.18 -2.33 19.76
CA ASP A 35 -8.14 -1.74 20.69
C ASP A 35 -9.16 -0.86 19.95
N LYS A 36 -10.31 -0.55 20.56
CA LYS A 36 -11.31 0.35 19.95
C LYS A 36 -10.79 1.78 19.75
N LYS A 37 -9.87 2.27 20.60
CA LYS A 37 -9.27 3.61 20.55
C LYS A 37 -7.87 3.62 19.92
N HIS A 38 -7.57 2.60 19.11
CA HIS A 38 -6.23 2.43 18.56
C HIS A 38 -5.80 3.52 17.56
N LEU A 39 -4.49 3.55 17.31
CA LEU A 39 -3.85 4.37 16.28
C LEU A 39 -2.90 3.49 15.46
N GLN A 40 -3.06 3.50 14.13
CA GLN A 40 -2.13 2.80 13.23
C GLN A 40 -1.48 3.79 12.28
N TYR A 41 -0.17 3.63 12.08
CA TYR A 41 0.63 4.38 11.12
C TYR A 41 1.38 3.42 10.22
N HIS A 42 1.11 3.49 8.92
CA HIS A 42 1.76 2.66 7.93
C HIS A 42 2.42 3.52 6.87
N VAL A 43 3.75 3.46 6.78
CA VAL A 43 4.47 4.04 5.64
C VAL A 43 4.51 2.99 4.54
N ILE A 44 3.79 3.24 3.45
CA ILE A 44 3.67 2.32 2.31
C ILE A 44 4.62 2.80 1.21
N ASN A 45 5.40 1.86 0.65
CA ASN A 45 6.27 2.13 -0.49
C ASN A 45 5.68 1.49 -1.75
N PHE A 46 5.40 2.33 -2.74
CA PHE A 46 4.78 1.94 -4.01
C PHE A 46 5.80 1.71 -5.13
N SER A 47 7.09 1.84 -4.82
CA SER A 47 8.20 1.61 -5.77
C SER A 47 8.42 0.12 -6.06
N SER A 48 9.27 -0.18 -7.04
CA SER A 48 9.67 -1.56 -7.33
C SER A 48 10.77 -2.10 -6.43
N HIS A 49 11.45 -1.28 -5.63
CA HIS A 49 12.64 -1.67 -4.85
C HIS A 49 13.84 -2.19 -5.67
N ILE A 50 13.75 -2.26 -7.00
CA ILE A 50 14.83 -2.82 -7.86
C ILE A 50 15.93 -1.80 -8.09
N ASN A 51 15.58 -0.52 -8.20
CA ASN A 51 16.53 0.54 -8.54
C ASN A 51 16.32 1.76 -7.64
N LYS A 52 17.35 2.10 -6.86
CA LYS A 52 17.31 3.24 -5.93
C LYS A 52 17.25 4.59 -6.65
N LYS A 53 17.86 4.70 -7.83
CA LYS A 53 17.88 5.94 -8.65
C LYS A 53 16.58 6.14 -9.42
N ASN A 54 15.92 5.06 -9.85
CA ASN A 54 14.63 5.10 -10.51
C ASN A 54 13.64 4.13 -9.83
N PRO A 55 12.85 4.61 -8.85
CA PRO A 55 11.98 3.78 -8.03
C PRO A 55 10.90 3.06 -8.82
N PHE A 56 10.53 3.55 -10.01
CA PHE A 56 9.49 2.94 -10.85
C PHE A 56 10.06 2.24 -12.08
N LYS A 57 11.38 1.99 -12.12
CA LYS A 57 12.03 1.33 -13.25
C LYS A 57 11.27 0.05 -13.63
N ASN A 58 10.76 0.03 -14.85
CA ASN A 58 9.97 -1.04 -15.47
C ASN A 58 8.62 -1.37 -14.81
N LEU A 59 8.25 -0.72 -13.70
CA LEU A 59 7.05 -1.05 -12.94
C LEU A 59 5.78 -0.77 -13.76
N TYR A 60 5.80 0.33 -14.51
CA TYR A 60 4.65 0.81 -15.27
C TYR A 60 4.70 0.50 -16.76
N SER A 61 5.83 0.02 -17.28
CA SER A 61 6.02 -0.25 -18.71
C SER A 61 5.45 -1.59 -19.18
N GLU A 62 5.01 -2.45 -18.27
CA GLU A 62 4.47 -3.77 -18.57
C GLU A 62 3.34 -4.17 -17.63
N HIS A 63 2.65 -5.26 -17.97
CA HIS A 63 1.66 -5.88 -17.10
C HIS A 63 2.31 -6.45 -15.82
N PRO A 64 1.71 -6.34 -14.62
CA PRO A 64 2.30 -6.83 -13.37
C PRO A 64 2.77 -8.29 -13.38
N LYS A 65 2.05 -9.16 -14.09
CA LYS A 65 2.44 -10.59 -14.25
C LYS A 65 3.83 -10.73 -14.88
N ASN A 66 4.13 -9.95 -15.91
CA ASN A 66 5.41 -10.00 -16.62
C ASN A 66 6.53 -9.46 -15.73
N PHE A 67 6.26 -8.35 -15.05
CA PHE A 67 7.17 -7.76 -14.07
C PHE A 67 7.53 -8.75 -12.95
N ARG A 68 6.53 -9.43 -12.35
CA ARG A 68 6.77 -10.46 -11.31
C ARG A 68 7.65 -11.58 -11.84
N LYS A 69 7.37 -12.09 -13.06
CA LYS A 69 8.17 -13.15 -13.70
C LYS A 69 9.62 -12.71 -13.90
N LYS A 70 9.84 -11.47 -14.33
CA LYS A 70 11.17 -10.94 -14.63
C LYS A 70 12.03 -10.67 -13.39
N TYR A 71 11.44 -10.13 -12.32
CA TYR A 71 12.20 -9.64 -11.17
C TYR A 71 12.01 -10.44 -9.89
N LYS A 72 11.20 -11.52 -9.90
CA LYS A 72 10.85 -12.33 -8.71
C LYS A 72 10.42 -11.47 -7.51
N ASN A 73 9.75 -10.35 -7.78
CA ASN A 73 9.42 -9.34 -6.80
C ASN A 73 8.05 -9.61 -6.16
N ASN A 74 7.96 -9.38 -4.84
CA ASN A 74 6.82 -9.72 -4.01
C ASN A 74 5.93 -8.52 -3.63
N ILE A 75 6.05 -7.39 -4.34
CA ILE A 75 5.06 -6.31 -4.16
C ILE A 75 3.68 -6.69 -4.71
N ASN A 76 2.62 -6.11 -4.15
CA ASN A 76 1.23 -6.41 -4.46
C ASN A 76 0.65 -5.56 -5.61
N PHE A 77 1.41 -4.59 -6.11
CA PHE A 77 1.06 -3.68 -7.23
C PHE A 77 -0.14 -2.77 -6.97
N LEU A 78 -0.67 -2.76 -5.75
CA LEU A 78 -1.75 -1.89 -5.34
C LEU A 78 -1.28 -0.43 -5.31
N ARG A 79 -2.19 0.49 -5.60
CA ARG A 79 -1.97 1.93 -5.49
C ARG A 79 -2.83 2.51 -4.40
N MET A 80 -2.57 3.77 -4.05
CA MET A 80 -3.20 4.44 -2.92
C MET A 80 -4.73 4.30 -2.96
N SER A 81 -5.35 4.49 -4.14
CA SER A 81 -6.80 4.35 -4.31
C SER A 81 -7.33 2.93 -4.05
N ASP A 82 -6.53 1.88 -4.25
CA ASP A 82 -6.93 0.51 -3.93
C ASP A 82 -7.01 0.30 -2.41
N TYR A 83 -6.03 0.82 -1.66
CA TYR A 83 -6.06 0.82 -0.20
C TYR A 83 -7.27 1.61 0.31
N GLU A 84 -7.52 2.80 -0.25
CA GLU A 84 -8.67 3.62 0.11
C GLU A 84 -10.01 2.92 -0.14
N LYS A 85 -10.18 2.25 -1.30
CA LYS A 85 -11.38 1.47 -1.60
C LYS A 85 -11.61 0.38 -0.56
N ILE A 86 -10.56 -0.34 -0.16
CA ILE A 86 -10.64 -1.41 0.85
C ILE A 86 -10.99 -0.84 2.23
N LEU A 87 -10.36 0.27 2.62
CA LEU A 87 -10.60 0.91 3.90
C LEU A 87 -12.03 1.48 3.98
N LYS A 88 -12.50 2.15 2.92
CA LYS A 88 -13.88 2.65 2.78
C LYS A 88 -14.90 1.51 2.87
N LYS A 89 -14.72 0.46 2.07
CA LYS A 89 -15.57 -0.75 2.07
C LYS A 89 -15.72 -1.35 3.48
N ASN A 90 -14.64 -1.34 4.26
CA ASN A 90 -14.62 -1.92 5.60
C ASN A 90 -14.87 -0.90 6.74
N ARG A 91 -15.31 0.32 6.38
CA ARG A 91 -15.69 1.40 7.31
C ARG A 91 -14.57 1.78 8.30
N TYR A 92 -13.32 1.80 7.84
CA TYR A 92 -12.21 2.34 8.62
C TYR A 92 -12.24 3.87 8.62
N PHE A 93 -11.75 4.47 9.72
CA PHE A 93 -11.41 5.89 9.78
C PHE A 93 -9.95 5.99 9.41
N TYR A 94 -9.67 6.70 8.32
CA TYR A 94 -8.32 6.76 7.81
C TYR A 94 -7.99 8.12 7.18
N LYS A 95 -6.70 8.43 7.12
CA LYS A 95 -6.15 9.54 6.35
C LYS A 95 -4.91 9.05 5.60
N PHE A 96 -4.79 9.46 4.34
CA PHE A 96 -3.57 9.28 3.56
C PHE A 96 -2.85 10.63 3.43
N LYS A 97 -1.53 10.59 3.50
CA LYS A 97 -0.66 11.72 3.16
C LYS A 97 0.47 11.22 2.29
N THR A 98 0.58 11.73 1.07
CA THR A 98 1.76 11.49 0.24
C THR A 98 3.00 12.05 0.93
N LEU A 99 4.03 11.22 1.09
CA LEU A 99 5.31 11.62 1.68
C LEU A 99 6.34 11.94 0.61
N SER A 100 6.33 11.17 -0.49
CA SER A 100 7.20 11.44 -1.62
C SER A 100 6.58 11.02 -2.94
N SER A 101 6.96 11.73 -3.99
CA SER A 101 6.58 11.45 -5.37
C SER A 101 7.82 11.38 -6.24
N TYR A 102 7.70 10.70 -7.37
CA TYR A 102 8.76 10.59 -8.37
C TYR A 102 8.20 10.83 -9.77
N LYS A 103 9.01 11.43 -10.65
CA LYS A 103 8.58 11.72 -12.03
C LYS A 103 8.38 10.42 -12.81
N ILE A 104 7.30 10.36 -13.58
CA ILE A 104 7.01 9.27 -14.52
C ILE A 104 6.70 9.84 -15.90
N LYS A 105 7.13 9.16 -16.95
CA LYS A 105 6.84 9.52 -18.34
C LYS A 105 5.56 8.83 -18.78
N LYS A 106 4.57 9.61 -19.23
CA LYS A 106 3.25 9.08 -19.63
C LYS A 106 3.33 8.11 -20.81
N SER A 107 4.29 8.32 -21.72
CA SER A 107 4.53 7.45 -22.88
C SER A 107 4.95 6.03 -22.50
N GLU A 108 5.44 5.81 -21.28
CA GLU A 108 5.97 4.53 -20.80
C GLU A 108 4.93 3.76 -19.96
N ILE A 109 3.66 4.18 -19.95
CA ILE A 109 2.62 3.57 -19.11
C ILE A 109 1.80 2.55 -19.91
N HIS A 110 1.99 1.28 -19.56
CA HIS A 110 1.22 0.16 -20.07
C HIS A 110 -0.28 0.29 -19.75
N THR A 111 -1.14 -0.19 -20.65
CA THR A 111 -2.61 -0.03 -20.58
C THR A 111 -3.22 -0.48 -19.26
N TYR A 112 -2.71 -1.57 -18.67
CA TYR A 112 -3.11 -2.05 -17.34
C TYR A 112 -3.13 -0.95 -16.25
N TRP A 113 -2.16 -0.03 -16.29
CA TRP A 113 -1.99 1.02 -15.28
C TRP A 113 -2.85 2.26 -15.53
N LYS A 114 -3.52 2.35 -16.69
CA LYS A 114 -4.38 3.50 -17.04
C LYS A 114 -5.64 3.61 -16.18
N LYS A 115 -5.95 2.59 -15.37
CA LYS A 115 -6.98 2.66 -14.33
C LYS A 115 -6.65 3.61 -13.16
N TYR A 116 -5.39 4.06 -13.06
CA TYR A 116 -4.95 5.04 -12.07
C TYR A 116 -4.59 6.36 -12.75
N THR A 117 -4.71 7.45 -11.98
CA THR A 117 -4.28 8.77 -12.46
C THR A 117 -2.76 8.87 -12.48
N ILE A 118 -2.22 9.77 -13.31
CA ILE A 118 -0.76 10.02 -13.33
C ILE A 118 -0.24 10.48 -11.97
N ASN A 119 -1.02 11.27 -11.22
CA ASN A 119 -0.62 11.79 -9.92
C ASN A 119 -0.52 10.66 -8.89
N GLU A 120 -1.44 9.69 -8.95
CA GLU A 120 -1.37 8.50 -8.11
C GLU A 120 -0.15 7.63 -8.44
N LEU A 121 0.11 7.39 -9.74
CA LEU A 121 1.26 6.59 -10.16
C LEU A 121 2.62 7.23 -9.81
N LYS A 122 2.66 8.56 -9.64
CA LYS A 122 3.85 9.28 -9.18
C LYS A 122 4.15 9.07 -7.69
N VAL A 123 3.17 8.67 -6.87
CA VAL A 123 3.36 8.49 -5.43
C VAL A 123 4.34 7.36 -5.17
N ARG A 124 5.51 7.68 -4.62
CA ARG A 124 6.54 6.70 -4.24
C ARG A 124 6.28 6.18 -2.83
N THR A 125 6.03 7.08 -1.88
CA THR A 125 5.69 6.70 -0.51
C THR A 125 4.52 7.52 0.02
N ALA A 126 3.69 6.89 0.86
CA ALA A 126 2.61 7.57 1.57
C ALA A 126 2.51 7.07 3.02
N LEU A 127 2.04 7.95 3.89
CA LEU A 127 1.62 7.62 5.23
C LEU A 127 0.12 7.34 5.24
N LEU A 128 -0.26 6.15 5.65
CA LEU A 128 -1.61 5.77 6.00
C LEU A 128 -1.76 5.86 7.53
N LYS A 129 -2.63 6.74 8.00
CA LYS A 129 -3.12 6.74 9.37
C LYS A 129 -4.47 6.02 9.42
N ILE A 130 -4.64 5.05 10.31
CA ILE A 130 -5.94 4.45 10.66
C ILE A 130 -6.19 4.74 12.13
N SER A 131 -7.42 5.05 12.51
CA SER A 131 -7.77 5.27 13.91
C SER A 131 -9.07 4.56 14.29
N GLY A 132 -9.17 4.26 15.59
CA GLY A 132 -10.42 3.93 16.25
C GLY A 132 -11.48 5.03 16.10
N ARG A 133 -12.75 4.66 16.26
CA ARG A 133 -13.82 5.64 16.51
C ARG A 133 -13.67 6.10 17.97
N TYR A 134 -13.62 7.41 18.16
CA TYR A 134 -13.89 8.02 19.45
C TYR A 134 -15.40 8.05 19.68
#